data_AF-A0AAJ1BE76-F1
#
_entry.id   AF-A0AAJ1BE76-F1
#
_cell.length_a   1.000
_cell.length_b   1.000
_cell.length_c   1.000
_cell.angle_alpha   90.00
_cell.angle_beta   90.00
_cell.angle_gamma   90.00
#
_symmetry.space_group_name_H-M   'P 1'
#
loop_
_entity.id
_entity.type
_entity.pdbx_description
1 polymer ?
#
loop_
_entity_poly.entity_id
_entity_poly.type
_entity_poly.pdbx_seq_one_letter_code
_entity_poly.pdbx_strand_id
1 'polypeptide(L)'
;MNPPDFRLTAIAAATLMLSACGGSDTDAPDAIEPIPPVEFAHEQVGTASFAGALVGAQVCADLNFNASCDGGEPSATTDSDGAFTLNWQSSNETEAYQLVAVLPVASAVKQPLRLAMPSPVGASNAPAAGTRTSLLAHSKHSGTINPLTDLEARRMNAAGSDDKAAVEARLGLLLPGIFTVSATSPYQITADDTAKPEFKDALALLDHIEMLIDGQLPQILAAEEVMFVGKSLFTGLADEAGLSVTDWLASDPLNLRYRVSDVLKNLGYISSPIDERLMSEANWSELLDNESDDDGDSHLLSIAQLGDSKVVELRAGAEANGLWLTLINGQLMRTTLDGHELASECWNTELSRWVGEEGAQGYQRPEPIFQDNRLTRVYEGTMVAVETTVDKFRSDDSEFQTLIAALPPELKLGSLDWPNTVYRLNYHQTADVLCRSQGAISYPFTVAAAEINGEAIVAALWPYEFADGLYEIQGDDEFVIKDAMGPGEDIGYRWALDNSVAGKTLVHLKTISGVPEQALSLDEGEYWLVEAGVIGEVDLNKAFNTETLNWLWLSYDPAFTPVIRAHLNGL
;
A
#
# COMPACT_ATOMS: atom_id res chain seq x y z
N MET A 1 64.09 -18.22 14.83
CA MET A 1 65.39 -17.70 14.35
C MET A 1 65.37 -16.20 14.54
N ASN A 2 66.34 -15.62 15.25
CA ASN A 2 66.58 -14.17 15.34
C ASN A 2 67.26 -13.68 14.03
N PRO A 3 67.35 -12.36 13.72
CA PRO A 3 68.33 -11.44 14.37
C PRO A 3 67.82 -9.96 14.48
N PRO A 4 68.65 -8.95 14.84
CA PRO A 4 69.30 -8.80 16.16
C PRO A 4 69.23 -7.36 16.77
N ASP A 5 69.84 -7.22 17.95
CA ASP A 5 69.99 -6.06 18.84
C ASP A 5 70.46 -4.70 18.25
N PHE A 6 70.16 -3.60 18.98
CA PHE A 6 71.21 -2.75 19.60
C PHE A 6 70.70 -2.04 20.89
N ARG A 7 71.61 -1.59 21.77
CA ARG A 7 71.38 -1.33 23.22
C ARG A 7 71.96 0.01 23.74
N LEU A 8 71.40 0.49 24.87
CA LEU A 8 71.96 1.44 25.87
C LEU A 8 72.18 2.91 25.39
N THR A 9 72.19 3.97 26.23
CA THR A 9 72.48 4.12 27.69
C THR A 9 71.77 5.35 28.31
N ALA A 10 71.66 5.43 29.63
CA ALA A 10 71.18 6.61 30.39
C ALA A 10 72.30 7.29 31.22
N ILE A 11 72.16 8.59 31.53
CA ILE A 11 72.95 9.31 32.56
C ILE A 11 72.03 10.31 33.30
N ALA A 12 72.27 10.52 34.60
CA ALA A 12 71.46 11.36 35.49
C ALA A 12 72.32 12.34 36.32
N ALA A 13 71.65 13.37 36.88
CA ALA A 13 72.02 14.17 38.07
C ALA A 13 73.31 15.01 38.08
N ALA A 14 73.21 16.29 38.46
CA ALA A 14 73.48 16.72 39.86
C ALA A 14 73.45 18.26 40.05
N THR A 15 72.98 18.66 41.24
CA THR A 15 72.89 20.02 41.80
C THR A 15 74.25 20.61 42.20
N LEU A 16 74.33 21.94 42.39
CA LEU A 16 75.07 22.55 43.52
C LEU A 16 74.58 23.98 43.84
N MET A 17 74.82 24.44 45.07
CA MET A 17 74.28 25.68 45.66
C MET A 17 75.26 26.87 45.62
N LEU A 18 74.78 28.09 45.95
CA LEU A 18 75.32 28.88 47.08
C LEU A 18 74.38 30.04 47.51
N SER A 19 74.66 30.65 48.67
CA SER A 19 73.97 31.82 49.26
C SER A 19 75.01 32.85 49.76
N ALA A 20 74.73 34.06 50.27
CA ALA A 20 73.50 34.77 50.70
C ALA A 20 73.71 36.30 50.43
N CYS A 21 73.07 37.34 51.02
CA CYS A 21 72.10 37.50 52.13
C CYS A 21 71.49 38.93 52.13
N GLY A 22 70.39 39.17 52.85
CA GLY A 22 70.12 40.45 53.53
C GLY A 22 68.97 41.33 53.00
N GLY A 23 68.16 41.86 53.92
CA GLY A 23 67.16 42.92 53.64
C GLY A 23 65.80 42.66 54.29
N SER A 24 65.63 43.02 55.56
CA SER A 24 64.34 43.05 56.23
C SER A 24 63.78 44.47 56.24
N ASP A 25 62.59 44.67 55.71
CA ASP A 25 61.66 45.68 56.23
C ASP A 25 60.21 45.21 55.99
N THR A 26 59.32 45.62 56.90
CA THR A 26 57.92 45.17 56.94
C THR A 26 57.00 46.16 56.25
N ASP A 27 56.47 45.78 55.09
CA ASP A 27 55.20 46.27 54.58
C ASP A 27 54.36 45.09 54.10
N ALA A 28 53.04 45.20 54.22
CA ALA A 28 52.13 44.12 53.84
C ALA A 28 52.21 43.88 52.32
N PRO A 29 52.07 42.63 51.84
CA PRO A 29 51.83 42.42 50.41
C PRO A 29 50.50 43.09 50.06
N ASP A 30 50.55 44.06 49.15
CA ASP A 30 49.35 44.55 48.47
C ASP A 30 48.56 43.34 47.94
N ALA A 31 47.24 43.40 48.08
CA ALA A 31 46.38 42.37 47.52
C ALA A 31 46.65 42.29 46.02
N ILE A 32 47.01 41.10 45.53
CA ILE A 32 47.04 40.83 44.09
C ILE A 32 45.62 41.11 43.59
N GLU A 33 45.44 42.18 42.82
CA GLU A 33 44.17 42.42 42.13
C GLU A 33 43.85 41.16 41.32
N PRO A 34 42.66 40.57 41.48
CA PRO A 34 42.29 39.42 40.68
C PRO A 34 42.34 39.84 39.22
N ILE A 35 43.17 39.15 38.43
CA ILE A 35 43.19 39.31 36.98
C ILE A 35 41.74 39.14 36.52
N PRO A 36 41.13 40.14 35.84
CA PRO A 36 39.76 40.02 35.40
C PRO A 36 39.65 38.78 34.50
N PRO A 37 38.54 38.01 34.56
CA PRO A 37 38.32 36.92 33.63
C PRO A 37 38.53 37.43 32.20
N VAL A 38 39.37 36.73 31.43
CA VAL A 38 39.53 37.04 30.01
C VAL A 38 38.27 36.54 29.32
N GLU A 39 37.35 37.45 29.04
CA GLU A 39 36.19 37.21 28.20
C GLU A 39 36.54 37.47 26.74
N PHE A 40 36.16 36.54 25.88
CA PHE A 40 36.29 36.59 24.44
C PHE A 40 34.91 36.87 23.85
N ALA A 41 34.85 37.86 22.96
CA ALA A 41 33.65 38.20 22.23
C ALA A 41 33.47 37.27 21.03
N HIS A 42 32.31 36.63 20.96
CA HIS A 42 31.91 35.74 19.86
C HIS A 42 30.75 36.36 19.09
N GLU A 43 30.84 36.31 17.76
CA GLU A 43 29.80 36.76 16.83
C GLU A 43 29.53 35.67 15.80
N GLN A 44 28.26 35.32 15.59
CA GLN A 44 27.83 34.43 14.51
C GLN A 44 26.69 35.10 13.72
N VAL A 45 27.00 35.50 12.50
CA VAL A 45 26.02 35.97 11.49
C VAL A 45 25.58 34.77 10.65
N GLY A 46 24.31 34.70 10.28
CA GLY A 46 23.80 33.55 9.50
C GLY A 46 22.42 33.76 8.91
N THR A 47 21.90 32.71 8.26
CA THR A 47 20.57 32.69 7.63
C THR A 47 19.89 31.35 7.87
N ALA A 48 18.61 31.37 8.25
CA ALA A 48 17.77 30.18 8.40
C ALA A 48 16.71 30.10 7.29
N SER A 49 16.55 28.92 6.70
CA SER A 49 15.58 28.68 5.62
C SER A 49 14.86 27.34 5.77
N PHE A 50 13.55 27.36 5.48
CA PHE A 50 12.69 26.20 5.41
C PHE A 50 11.49 26.51 4.52
N ALA A 51 11.35 25.84 3.38
CA ALA A 51 10.31 26.11 2.39
C ALA A 51 10.27 27.58 1.86
N GLY A 52 11.36 28.34 2.05
CA GLY A 52 11.45 29.80 1.98
C GLY A 52 12.35 30.35 3.10
N ALA A 53 12.36 31.67 3.29
CA ALA A 53 13.03 32.30 4.44
C ALA A 53 12.31 31.95 5.74
N LEU A 54 13.03 31.53 6.77
CA LEU A 54 12.43 31.17 8.06
C LEU A 54 12.27 32.42 8.92
N VAL A 55 11.18 33.16 8.71
CA VAL A 55 10.92 34.47 9.36
C VAL A 55 10.42 34.34 10.80
N GLY A 56 10.97 35.13 11.72
CA GLY A 56 10.48 35.22 13.11
C GLY A 56 10.77 33.99 13.99
N ALA A 57 11.65 33.09 13.54
CA ALA A 57 12.08 31.92 14.31
C ALA A 57 13.13 32.31 15.36
N GLN A 58 13.13 31.62 16.49
CA GLN A 58 14.22 31.70 17.46
C GLN A 58 15.40 30.87 16.94
N VAL A 59 16.57 31.49 16.85
CA VAL A 59 17.84 30.81 16.56
C VAL A 59 18.73 30.94 17.77
N CYS A 60 19.42 29.86 18.14
CA CYS A 60 20.40 29.86 19.22
C CYS A 60 21.70 29.14 18.85
N ALA A 61 22.77 29.47 19.58
CA ALA A 61 23.95 28.63 19.70
C ALA A 61 23.73 27.67 20.87
N ASP A 62 23.38 26.42 20.56
CA ASP A 62 23.33 25.32 21.51
C ASP A 62 24.77 24.98 21.92
N LEU A 63 25.09 25.33 23.18
CA LEU A 63 26.41 25.17 23.78
C LEU A 63 26.55 23.83 24.50
N ASN A 64 25.44 23.14 24.74
CA ASN A 64 25.38 21.91 25.53
C ASN A 64 25.09 20.64 24.69
N PHE A 65 24.82 20.82 23.39
CA PHE A 65 24.55 19.82 22.37
C PHE A 65 23.29 18.97 22.65
N ASN A 66 22.23 19.58 23.19
CA ASN A 66 20.94 18.91 23.41
C ASN A 66 19.90 19.14 22.28
N ALA A 67 20.29 19.84 21.21
CA ALA A 67 19.47 20.14 20.04
C ALA A 67 18.22 21.01 20.33
N SER A 68 18.23 21.75 21.43
CA SER A 68 17.19 22.70 21.87
C SER A 68 17.77 24.10 22.12
N CYS A 69 16.92 25.11 22.26
CA CYS A 69 17.35 26.45 22.69
C CYS A 69 17.04 26.65 24.17
N ASP A 70 18.07 26.58 25.01
CA ASP A 70 17.91 26.66 26.46
C ASP A 70 17.99 28.08 27.03
N GLY A 71 17.43 28.24 28.24
CA GLY A 71 17.50 29.48 29.00
C GLY A 71 18.93 29.78 29.46
N GLY A 72 19.57 30.75 28.79
CA GLY A 72 20.95 31.17 29.07
C GLY A 72 21.87 31.06 27.85
N GLU A 73 21.42 30.41 26.78
CA GLU A 73 22.19 30.28 25.54
C GLU A 73 22.06 31.54 24.66
N PRO A 74 23.11 31.88 23.88
CA PRO A 74 23.07 32.98 22.92
C PRO A 74 21.94 32.75 21.92
N SER A 75 20.98 33.68 21.84
CA SER A 75 19.85 33.56 20.93
C SER A 75 19.43 34.88 20.29
N ALA A 76 18.82 34.77 19.11
CA ALA A 76 18.28 35.87 18.31
C ALA A 76 16.97 35.43 17.65
N THR A 77 16.30 36.37 17.00
CA THR A 77 15.13 36.12 16.16
C THR A 77 15.46 36.47 14.71
N THR A 78 15.06 35.63 13.77
CA THR A 78 15.29 35.85 12.34
C THR A 78 14.42 36.96 11.77
N ASP A 79 14.98 37.73 10.84
CA ASP A 79 14.27 38.80 10.13
C ASP A 79 13.44 38.29 8.92
N SER A 80 12.98 39.22 8.07
CA SER A 80 12.18 38.91 6.87
C SER A 80 12.90 38.08 5.81
N ASP A 81 14.24 38.13 5.79
CA ASP A 81 15.08 37.41 4.84
C ASP A 81 15.63 36.11 5.47
N GLY A 82 15.22 35.82 6.71
CA GLY A 82 15.70 34.69 7.51
C GLY A 82 17.06 34.92 8.16
N ALA A 83 17.62 36.14 8.08
CA ALA A 83 18.93 36.44 8.61
C ALA A 83 18.91 36.63 10.13
N PHE A 84 20.02 36.31 10.80
CA PHE A 84 20.20 36.46 12.24
C PHE A 84 21.63 36.85 12.59
N THR A 85 21.81 37.37 13.82
CA THR A 85 23.14 37.62 14.40
C THR A 85 23.13 37.28 15.88
N LEU A 86 23.96 36.32 16.28
CA LEU A 86 24.21 35.95 17.67
C LEU A 86 25.47 36.68 18.14
N ASN A 87 25.43 37.26 19.34
CA ASN A 87 26.57 37.87 20.00
C ASN A 87 26.63 37.36 21.44
N TRP A 88 27.79 36.88 21.89
CA TRP A 88 27.99 36.47 23.28
C TRP A 88 29.42 36.69 23.76
N GLN A 89 29.62 36.49 25.07
CA GLN A 89 30.93 36.47 25.70
C GLN A 89 31.17 35.08 26.31
N SER A 90 32.39 34.60 26.25
CA SER A 90 32.81 33.36 26.91
C SER A 90 34.23 33.47 27.45
N SER A 91 34.56 32.66 28.47
CA SER A 91 35.94 32.45 28.93
C SER A 91 36.79 31.62 27.95
N ASN A 92 36.19 31.04 26.91
CA ASN A 92 36.86 30.26 25.88
C ASN A 92 37.10 31.11 24.62
N GLU A 93 38.33 31.13 24.09
CA GLU A 93 38.67 31.79 22.82
C GLU A 93 38.01 31.11 21.61
N THR A 94 37.80 29.80 21.69
CA THR A 94 37.05 29.01 20.71
C THR A 94 36.05 28.14 21.45
N GLU A 95 34.77 28.30 21.15
CA GLU A 95 33.70 27.55 21.78
C GLU A 95 33.07 26.57 20.79
N ALA A 96 32.79 25.36 21.22
CA ALA A 96 32.09 24.37 20.40
C ALA A 96 30.59 24.55 20.60
N TYR A 97 29.86 24.76 19.51
CA TYR A 97 28.40 24.91 19.51
C TYR A 97 27.77 24.28 18.28
N GLN A 98 26.47 23.97 18.40
CA GLN A 98 25.58 23.70 17.29
C GLN A 98 24.63 24.89 17.12
N LEU A 99 24.18 25.16 15.90
CA LEU A 99 23.11 26.13 15.66
C LEU A 99 21.77 25.39 15.61
N VAL A 100 20.78 25.93 16.31
CA VAL A 100 19.40 25.41 16.34
C VAL A 100 18.45 26.52 15.94
N ALA A 101 17.58 26.28 14.97
CA ALA A 101 16.49 27.17 14.59
C ALA A 101 15.15 26.52 14.92
N VAL A 102 14.37 27.12 15.81
CA VAL A 102 13.05 26.61 16.21
C VAL A 102 12.03 26.88 15.10
N LEU A 103 11.41 25.83 14.57
CA LEU A 103 10.36 25.94 13.56
C LEU A 103 9.07 26.49 14.20
N PRO A 104 8.43 27.52 13.61
CA PRO A 104 7.11 27.98 14.05
C PRO A 104 6.09 26.84 14.02
N VAL A 105 5.08 26.88 14.89
CA VAL A 105 4.07 25.81 15.02
C VAL A 105 3.29 25.53 13.71
N ALA A 106 3.21 26.51 12.81
CA ALA A 106 2.61 26.37 11.47
C ALA A 106 3.56 25.78 10.41
N SER A 107 4.88 25.79 10.68
CA SER A 107 5.95 25.24 9.83
C SER A 107 6.46 23.89 10.31
N ALA A 108 6.01 23.43 11.48
CA ALA A 108 6.42 22.16 12.07
C ALA A 108 5.93 20.99 11.20
N VAL A 109 6.86 20.20 10.67
CA VAL A 109 6.56 19.11 9.73
C VAL A 109 5.82 18.01 10.47
N LYS A 110 4.56 17.77 10.08
CA LYS A 110 3.84 16.56 10.51
C LYS A 110 4.56 15.35 9.94
N GLN A 111 5.19 14.58 10.83
CA GLN A 111 5.44 13.17 10.56
C GLN A 111 4.06 12.50 10.35
N PRO A 112 3.82 11.77 9.24
CA PRO A 112 2.68 10.86 9.16
C PRO A 112 2.59 9.92 10.38
N LEU A 113 1.38 9.42 10.64
CA LEU A 113 1.07 8.74 11.89
C LEU A 113 1.77 7.36 11.96
N ARG A 114 2.54 7.11 13.03
CA ARG A 114 3.08 5.76 13.30
C ARG A 114 1.94 4.78 13.61
N LEU A 115 1.82 3.71 12.83
CA LEU A 115 1.23 2.46 13.30
C LEU A 115 2.20 1.84 14.34
N ALA A 116 1.70 1.61 15.55
CA ALA A 116 2.53 1.16 16.66
C ALA A 116 2.64 -0.38 16.67
N MET A 117 3.79 -0.92 16.25
CA MET A 117 4.12 -2.33 16.48
C MET A 117 4.74 -2.56 17.87
N PRO A 118 4.47 -3.71 18.52
CA PRO A 118 5.05 -4.04 19.82
C PRO A 118 6.53 -4.44 19.70
N SER A 119 7.44 -3.57 20.13
CA SER A 119 8.87 -3.89 20.16
C SER A 119 9.18 -4.99 21.19
N PRO A 120 10.07 -5.96 20.88
CA PRO A 120 10.57 -6.91 21.88
C PRO A 120 11.39 -6.19 22.96
N VAL A 121 11.26 -6.67 24.20
CA VAL A 121 11.81 -6.04 25.41
C VAL A 121 13.33 -5.92 25.33
N GLY A 122 13.88 -4.70 25.29
CA GLY A 122 15.33 -4.49 25.46
C GLY A 122 15.91 -3.12 25.09
N ALA A 123 15.26 -2.32 24.23
CA ALA A 123 15.81 -1.02 23.81
C ALA A 123 15.36 0.12 24.74
N SER A 124 16.31 0.77 25.41
CA SER A 124 16.05 1.91 26.30
C SER A 124 15.88 3.22 25.52
N ASN A 125 14.69 3.82 25.60
CA ASN A 125 14.38 5.23 25.35
C ASN A 125 15.05 5.88 24.11
N ALA A 126 14.61 5.49 22.91
CA ALA A 126 14.53 6.45 21.81
C ALA A 126 13.18 7.20 21.93
N PRO A 127 13.11 8.53 21.72
CA PRO A 127 11.83 9.25 21.79
C PRO A 127 10.86 8.77 20.70
N ALA A 128 9.57 8.72 21.05
CA ALA A 128 8.51 8.44 20.08
C ALA A 128 8.40 9.56 19.04
N ALA A 129 7.86 9.25 17.85
CA ALA A 129 7.68 10.16 16.73
C ALA A 129 7.18 11.55 17.17
N GLY A 130 7.97 12.56 16.82
CA GLY A 130 7.69 13.96 17.09
C GLY A 130 7.74 14.75 15.80
N THR A 131 6.71 15.55 15.55
CA THR A 131 6.70 16.65 14.58
C THR A 131 8.06 17.38 14.60
N ARG A 132 8.70 17.60 13.46
CA ARG A 132 10.01 18.30 13.43
C ARG A 132 9.82 19.72 13.98
N THR A 133 10.38 20.01 15.16
CA THR A 133 10.24 21.29 15.87
C THR A 133 11.44 22.22 15.72
N SER A 134 12.57 21.73 15.22
CA SER A 134 13.77 22.53 14.98
C SER A 134 14.55 22.05 13.76
N LEU A 135 15.41 22.92 13.24
CA LEU A 135 16.48 22.60 12.30
C LEU A 135 17.84 22.76 12.98
N LEU A 136 18.76 21.86 12.69
CA LEU A 136 20.13 21.88 13.21
C LEU A 136 21.15 22.32 12.15
N ALA A 137 22.28 22.87 12.58
CA ALA A 137 23.45 23.06 11.72
C ALA A 137 24.75 23.06 12.54
N HIS A 138 25.76 22.32 12.10
CA HIS A 138 27.11 22.43 12.67
C HIS A 138 27.73 23.79 12.34
N SER A 139 28.48 24.37 13.28
CA SER A 139 29.15 25.67 13.15
C SER A 139 30.05 25.81 11.90
N LYS A 140 30.58 24.69 11.38
CA LYS A 140 31.33 24.61 10.11
C LYS A 140 30.59 25.18 8.89
N HIS A 141 29.26 25.29 8.91
CA HIS A 141 28.44 25.81 7.80
C HIS A 141 28.30 27.33 7.77
N SER A 142 29.12 28.06 8.55
CA SER A 142 29.21 29.52 8.53
C SER A 142 27.86 30.23 8.76
N GLY A 143 27.08 29.76 9.73
CA GLY A 143 25.78 30.35 10.08
C GLY A 143 24.61 29.94 9.20
N THR A 144 24.81 29.09 8.19
CA THR A 144 23.71 28.60 7.34
C THR A 144 22.93 27.51 8.06
N ILE A 145 21.60 27.67 8.16
CA ILE A 145 20.67 26.68 8.72
C ILE A 145 19.59 26.37 7.68
N ASN A 146 19.49 25.12 7.24
CA ASN A 146 18.53 24.66 6.22
C ASN A 146 18.27 23.14 6.36
N PRO A 147 17.36 22.54 5.56
CA PRO A 147 17.06 21.11 5.66
C PRO A 147 18.26 20.18 5.44
N LEU A 148 19.31 20.61 4.72
CA LEU A 148 20.47 19.78 4.42
C LEU A 148 21.52 19.81 5.54
N THR A 149 21.74 20.98 6.17
CA THR A 149 22.56 21.05 7.39
C THR A 149 21.93 20.29 8.55
N ASP A 150 20.59 20.30 8.59
CA ASP A 150 19.76 19.65 9.58
C ASP A 150 19.75 18.12 9.42
N LEU A 151 19.65 17.65 8.17
CA LEU A 151 19.83 16.25 7.83
C LEU A 151 21.23 15.74 8.18
N GLU A 152 22.28 16.48 7.80
CA GLU A 152 23.66 16.13 8.18
C GLU A 152 23.82 16.02 9.69
N ALA A 153 23.41 17.06 10.42
CA ALA A 153 23.48 17.09 11.87
C ALA A 153 22.77 15.90 12.53
N ARG A 154 21.57 15.51 12.05
CA ARG A 154 20.86 14.34 12.57
C ARG A 154 21.60 13.02 12.31
N ARG A 155 22.07 12.79 11.08
CA ARG A 155 22.80 11.55 10.75
C ARG A 155 24.13 11.46 11.47
N MET A 156 24.83 12.58 11.63
CA MET A 156 26.03 12.67 12.46
C MET A 156 25.73 12.38 13.92
N ASN A 157 24.65 12.91 14.49
CA ASN A 157 24.26 12.65 15.87
C ASN A 157 23.80 11.20 16.11
N ALA A 158 23.22 10.54 15.09
CA ALA A 158 22.89 9.11 15.13
C ALA A 158 24.11 8.18 14.92
N ALA A 159 25.19 8.68 14.33
CA ALA A 159 26.39 7.90 14.04
C ALA A 159 27.33 7.72 15.25
N GLY A 160 27.95 6.54 15.33
CA GLY A 160 29.08 6.30 16.21
C GLY A 160 30.24 7.27 15.93
N SER A 161 31.06 7.55 16.95
CA SER A 161 32.18 8.51 16.84
C SER A 161 33.09 8.26 15.64
N ASP A 162 33.29 6.98 15.33
CA ASP A 162 34.26 6.51 14.34
C ASP A 162 33.67 6.53 12.93
N ASP A 163 32.34 6.47 12.81
CA ASP A 163 31.60 6.46 11.54
C ASP A 163 31.25 7.87 11.03
N LYS A 164 31.24 8.88 11.91
CA LYS A 164 30.88 10.27 11.59
C LYS A 164 31.56 10.79 10.31
N ALA A 165 32.87 10.61 10.17
CA ALA A 165 33.60 11.06 8.99
C ALA A 165 33.15 10.37 7.69
N ALA A 166 32.75 9.10 7.75
CA ALA A 166 32.23 8.36 6.61
C ALA A 166 30.79 8.78 6.27
N VAL A 167 29.95 9.01 7.28
CA VAL A 167 28.57 9.51 7.13
C VAL A 167 28.56 10.89 6.48
N GLU A 168 29.37 11.83 6.97
CA GLU A 168 29.55 13.17 6.37
C GLU A 168 30.00 13.10 4.91
N ALA A 169 31.04 12.30 4.63
CA ALA A 169 31.56 12.13 3.27
C ALA A 169 30.54 11.50 2.31
N ARG A 170 29.71 10.56 2.80
CA ARG A 170 28.66 9.90 2.01
C ARG A 170 27.51 10.85 1.72
N LEU A 171 27.04 11.62 2.71
CA LEU A 171 26.02 12.66 2.52
C LEU A 171 26.45 13.71 1.50
N GLY A 172 27.71 14.15 1.54
CA GLY A 172 28.27 15.08 0.55
C GLY A 172 28.19 14.58 -0.91
N LEU A 173 28.05 13.27 -1.14
CA LEU A 173 27.85 12.67 -2.47
C LEU A 173 26.35 12.49 -2.82
N LEU A 174 25.51 12.15 -1.84
CA LEU A 174 24.10 11.84 -2.06
C LEU A 174 23.23 13.10 -2.21
N LEU A 175 23.38 14.07 -1.30
CA LEU A 175 22.52 15.26 -1.22
C LEU A 175 22.51 16.13 -2.49
N PRO A 176 23.63 16.36 -3.21
CA PRO A 176 23.62 17.06 -4.50
C PRO A 176 22.68 16.43 -5.52
N GLY A 177 22.63 15.10 -5.59
CA GLY A 177 21.74 14.37 -6.51
C GLY A 177 20.28 14.42 -6.07
N ILE A 178 20.03 14.13 -4.77
CA ILE A 178 18.68 14.09 -4.20
C ILE A 178 17.99 15.46 -4.31
N PHE A 179 18.68 16.54 -3.95
CA PHE A 179 18.08 17.89 -3.92
C PHE A 179 18.39 18.73 -5.15
N THR A 180 19.21 18.23 -6.07
CA THR A 180 19.59 18.94 -7.31
C THR A 180 20.29 20.27 -7.00
N VAL A 181 21.22 20.23 -6.03
CA VAL A 181 21.98 21.37 -5.50
C VAL A 181 23.47 21.28 -5.88
N SER A 182 24.26 22.31 -5.56
CA SER A 182 25.68 22.35 -5.93
C SER A 182 26.49 21.24 -5.25
N ALA A 183 27.17 20.40 -6.04
CA ALA A 183 28.05 19.36 -5.54
C ALA A 183 29.32 19.89 -4.83
N THR A 184 29.71 21.15 -5.06
CA THR A 184 30.87 21.75 -4.36
C THR A 184 30.50 22.38 -3.02
N SER A 185 29.20 22.62 -2.78
CA SER A 185 28.71 23.39 -1.64
C SER A 185 27.27 22.98 -1.28
N PRO A 186 26.98 21.68 -1.04
CA PRO A 186 25.61 21.18 -0.92
C PRO A 186 24.82 21.82 0.21
N TYR A 187 25.50 22.27 1.27
CA TYR A 187 24.88 22.86 2.45
C TYR A 187 24.65 24.37 2.34
N GLN A 188 25.15 25.04 1.30
CA GLN A 188 25.07 26.49 1.11
C GLN A 188 23.89 26.85 0.20
N ILE A 189 22.70 26.34 0.54
CA ILE A 189 21.45 26.59 -0.20
C ILE A 189 20.69 27.79 0.37
N THR A 190 19.99 28.52 -0.50
CA THR A 190 19.29 29.76 -0.18
C THR A 190 17.83 29.52 0.22
N ALA A 191 17.19 30.56 0.77
CA ALA A 191 15.74 30.61 0.96
C ALA A 191 14.97 30.26 -0.33
N ASP A 192 15.36 30.86 -1.46
CA ASP A 192 14.77 30.60 -2.78
C ASP A 192 14.96 29.14 -3.23
N ASP A 193 16.10 28.51 -2.93
CA ASP A 193 16.33 27.10 -3.23
C ASP A 193 15.39 26.20 -2.44
N THR A 194 15.23 26.43 -1.13
CA THR A 194 14.28 25.66 -0.30
C THR A 194 12.82 25.92 -0.67
N ALA A 195 12.52 27.04 -1.33
CA ALA A 195 11.18 27.39 -1.77
C ALA A 195 10.72 26.65 -3.04
N LYS A 196 11.66 26.11 -3.84
CA LYS A 196 11.38 25.41 -5.10
C LYS A 196 10.49 24.17 -4.90
N PRO A 197 9.52 23.90 -5.80
CA PRO A 197 8.73 22.68 -5.76
C PRO A 197 9.59 21.42 -5.72
N GLU A 198 10.60 21.32 -6.59
CA GLU A 198 11.46 20.14 -6.73
C GLU A 198 12.28 19.84 -5.46
N PHE A 199 12.57 20.87 -4.66
CA PHE A 199 13.23 20.72 -3.35
C PHE A 199 12.23 20.22 -2.29
N LYS A 200 11.02 20.78 -2.28
CA LYS A 200 9.94 20.39 -1.35
C LYS A 200 9.49 18.96 -1.59
N ASP A 201 9.32 18.57 -2.84
CA ASP A 201 8.95 17.22 -3.24
C ASP A 201 10.04 16.21 -2.87
N ALA A 202 11.32 16.55 -3.10
CA ALA A 202 12.45 15.72 -2.69
C ALA A 202 12.54 15.57 -1.16
N LEU A 203 12.26 16.64 -0.39
CA LEU A 203 12.23 16.58 1.07
C LEU A 203 11.06 15.74 1.59
N ALA A 204 9.86 15.90 1.02
CA ALA A 204 8.67 15.14 1.38
C ALA A 204 8.83 13.64 1.09
N LEU A 205 9.41 13.30 -0.07
CA LEU A 205 9.77 11.92 -0.42
C LEU A 205 10.79 11.34 0.56
N LEU A 206 11.86 12.07 0.89
CA LEU A 206 12.87 11.60 1.84
C LEU A 206 12.26 11.39 3.24
N ASP A 207 11.50 12.36 3.76
CA ASP A 207 10.83 12.27 5.07
C ASP A 207 9.83 11.09 5.12
N HIS A 208 9.16 10.76 4.00
CA HIS A 208 8.28 9.58 3.91
C HIS A 208 9.07 8.26 3.81
N ILE A 209 10.18 8.21 3.07
CA ILE A 209 11.05 7.03 2.98
C ILE A 209 11.72 6.75 4.34
N GLU A 210 12.19 7.79 5.04
CA GLU A 210 12.70 7.68 6.42
C GLU A 210 11.68 7.00 7.33
N MET A 211 10.41 7.41 7.24
CA MET A 211 9.33 6.82 8.04
C MET A 211 9.05 5.36 7.69
N LEU A 212 9.04 5.03 6.40
CA LEU A 212 8.81 3.66 5.92
C LEU A 212 9.84 2.67 6.46
N ILE A 213 11.10 3.11 6.63
CA ILE A 213 12.21 2.25 7.08
C ILE A 213 12.60 2.44 8.56
N ASP A 214 11.93 3.35 9.28
CA ASP A 214 12.28 3.73 10.66
C ASP A 214 12.28 2.52 11.60
N GLY A 215 13.39 2.33 12.33
CA GLY A 215 13.60 1.17 13.21
C GLY A 215 13.71 -0.20 12.52
N GLN A 216 13.49 -0.30 11.21
CA GLN A 216 13.55 -1.56 10.46
C GLN A 216 14.99 -1.89 9.99
N LEU A 217 15.81 -0.86 9.73
CA LEU A 217 17.14 -1.00 9.14
C LEU A 217 18.25 -0.45 10.06
N PRO A 218 19.40 -1.14 10.19
CA PRO A 218 20.55 -0.61 10.92
C PRO A 218 21.38 0.43 10.15
N GLN A 219 21.14 0.62 8.84
CA GLN A 219 21.89 1.55 8.00
C GLN A 219 21.38 3.00 8.17
N ILE A 220 22.20 3.85 8.80
CA ILE A 220 21.91 5.26 9.10
C ILE A 220 21.51 6.09 7.86
N LEU A 221 22.04 5.75 6.68
CA LEU A 221 21.82 6.50 5.42
C LEU A 221 20.90 5.79 4.42
N ALA A 222 20.17 4.74 4.84
CA ALA A 222 19.34 3.96 3.93
C ALA A 222 18.28 4.80 3.20
N ALA A 223 17.69 5.81 3.86
CA ALA A 223 16.68 6.66 3.23
C ALA A 223 17.29 7.53 2.12
N GLU A 224 18.45 8.15 2.37
CA GLU A 224 19.18 8.92 1.37
C GLU A 224 19.67 8.05 0.21
N GLU A 225 20.12 6.82 0.47
CA GLU A 225 20.59 5.91 -0.57
C GLU A 225 19.44 5.37 -1.43
N VAL A 226 18.30 5.04 -0.82
CA VAL A 226 17.06 4.72 -1.52
C VAL A 226 16.59 5.90 -2.37
N MET A 227 16.55 7.11 -1.79
CA MET A 227 16.13 8.33 -2.49
C MET A 227 17.10 8.69 -3.63
N PHE A 228 18.40 8.55 -3.43
CA PHE A 228 19.41 8.82 -4.46
C PHE A 228 19.29 7.88 -5.67
N VAL A 229 19.02 6.60 -5.44
CA VAL A 229 18.80 5.61 -6.52
C VAL A 229 17.42 5.76 -7.15
N GLY A 230 16.39 6.00 -6.34
CA GLY A 230 14.98 5.92 -6.74
C GLY A 230 14.29 7.24 -7.09
N LYS A 231 14.89 8.42 -6.86
CA LYS A 231 14.22 9.74 -7.00
C LYS A 231 13.36 9.85 -8.27
N SER A 232 13.93 9.56 -9.44
CA SER A 232 13.23 9.71 -10.72
C SER A 232 12.01 8.78 -10.88
N LEU A 233 12.09 7.58 -10.31
CA LEU A 233 11.02 6.61 -10.25
C LEU A 233 9.92 7.06 -9.28
N PHE A 234 10.29 7.51 -8.07
CA PHE A 234 9.31 7.95 -7.07
C PHE A 234 8.56 9.21 -7.50
N THR A 235 9.22 10.17 -8.17
CA THR A 235 8.52 11.34 -8.74
C THR A 235 7.59 10.94 -9.88
N GLY A 236 7.99 10.01 -10.75
CA GLY A 236 7.14 9.52 -11.84
C GLY A 236 5.84 8.85 -11.36
N LEU A 237 5.85 8.16 -10.22
CA LEU A 237 4.63 7.56 -9.65
C LEU A 237 3.57 8.61 -9.23
N ALA A 238 3.99 9.80 -8.78
CA ALA A 238 3.07 10.89 -8.46
C ALA A 238 2.47 11.51 -9.74
N ASP A 239 3.29 11.67 -10.78
CA ASP A 239 2.86 12.13 -12.10
C ASP A 239 1.85 11.15 -12.73
N GLU A 240 2.10 9.83 -12.62
CA GLU A 240 1.18 8.77 -13.06
C GLU A 240 -0.18 8.82 -12.33
N ALA A 241 -0.18 9.17 -11.03
CA ALA A 241 -1.40 9.36 -10.24
C ALA A 241 -2.14 10.68 -10.56
N GLY A 242 -1.51 11.61 -11.29
CA GLY A 242 -2.08 12.93 -11.59
C GLY A 242 -2.22 13.85 -10.37
N LEU A 243 -1.45 13.60 -9.31
CA LEU A 243 -1.49 14.32 -8.03
C LEU A 243 -0.18 15.07 -7.77
N SER A 244 -0.21 16.06 -6.86
CA SER A 244 1.05 16.59 -6.32
C SER A 244 1.75 15.52 -5.49
N VAL A 245 3.09 15.56 -5.42
CA VAL A 245 3.86 14.60 -4.59
C VAL A 245 3.36 14.61 -3.14
N THR A 246 3.04 15.77 -2.57
CA THR A 246 2.53 15.88 -1.20
C THR A 246 1.13 15.30 -1.02
N ASP A 247 0.22 15.45 -1.98
CA ASP A 247 -1.14 14.89 -1.90
C ASP A 247 -1.11 13.37 -2.13
N TRP A 248 -0.27 12.91 -3.05
CA TRP A 248 -0.04 11.48 -3.32
C TRP A 248 0.58 10.76 -2.11
N LEU A 249 1.61 11.34 -1.48
CA LEU A 249 2.19 10.77 -0.26
C LEU A 249 1.19 10.75 0.92
N ALA A 250 0.21 11.66 0.93
CA ALA A 250 -0.85 11.69 1.94
C ALA A 250 -1.89 10.55 1.78
N SER A 251 -1.94 9.86 0.64
CA SER A 251 -2.80 8.68 0.42
C SER A 251 -2.12 7.34 0.77
N ASP A 252 -0.95 7.37 1.40
CA ASP A 252 -0.09 6.21 1.72
C ASP A 252 0.08 5.18 0.57
N PRO A 253 0.71 5.57 -0.55
CA PRO A 253 0.61 4.82 -1.80
C PRO A 253 1.45 3.53 -1.80
N LEU A 254 0.80 2.37 -1.92
CA LEU A 254 1.46 1.05 -1.93
C LEU A 254 2.53 0.89 -3.03
N ASN A 255 2.34 1.50 -4.20
CA ASN A 255 3.31 1.43 -5.29
C ASN A 255 4.65 2.11 -4.92
N LEU A 256 4.66 3.16 -4.09
CA LEU A 256 5.89 3.72 -3.54
C LEU A 256 6.59 2.72 -2.62
N ARG A 257 5.83 2.07 -1.74
CA ARG A 257 6.36 1.10 -0.78
C ARG A 257 6.99 -0.10 -1.50
N TYR A 258 6.39 -0.53 -2.61
CA TYR A 258 6.99 -1.48 -3.55
C TYR A 258 8.32 -0.98 -4.12
N ARG A 259 8.37 0.20 -4.76
CA ARG A 259 9.63 0.68 -5.37
C ARG A 259 10.72 0.95 -4.33
N VAL A 260 10.38 1.40 -3.13
CA VAL A 260 11.34 1.50 -2.01
C VAL A 260 11.85 0.10 -1.62
N SER A 261 10.96 -0.88 -1.48
CA SER A 261 11.34 -2.28 -1.21
C SER A 261 12.29 -2.83 -2.28
N ASP A 262 12.00 -2.59 -3.56
CA ASP A 262 12.83 -3.07 -4.67
C ASP A 262 14.20 -2.39 -4.69
N VAL A 263 14.28 -1.09 -4.41
CA VAL A 263 15.56 -0.38 -4.25
C VAL A 263 16.35 -0.91 -3.05
N LEU A 264 15.69 -1.17 -1.90
CA LEU A 264 16.33 -1.76 -0.72
C LEU A 264 16.86 -3.18 -0.98
N LYS A 265 16.13 -4.02 -1.72
CA LYS A 265 16.60 -5.35 -2.18
C LYS A 265 17.82 -5.21 -3.10
N ASN A 266 17.78 -4.29 -4.06
CA ASN A 266 18.88 -4.03 -5.00
C ASN A 266 20.14 -3.46 -4.31
N LEU A 267 19.98 -2.70 -3.23
CA LEU A 267 21.06 -2.26 -2.35
C LEU A 267 21.58 -3.37 -1.40
N GLY A 268 20.85 -4.50 -1.30
CA GLY A 268 21.19 -5.64 -0.44
C GLY A 268 20.84 -5.45 1.04
N TYR A 269 19.92 -4.53 1.37
CA TYR A 269 19.53 -4.24 2.76
C TYR A 269 18.43 -5.16 3.28
N ILE A 270 17.57 -5.67 2.39
CA ILE A 270 16.49 -6.61 2.72
C ILE A 270 16.41 -7.73 1.69
N SER A 271 15.91 -8.90 2.09
CA SER A 271 15.56 -10.02 1.19
C SER A 271 14.06 -10.15 0.94
N SER A 272 13.24 -9.58 1.82
CA SER A 272 11.77 -9.64 1.80
C SER A 272 11.19 -8.22 1.65
N PRO A 273 9.88 -8.05 1.39
CA PRO A 273 9.27 -6.72 1.37
C PRO A 273 9.43 -5.94 2.68
N ILE A 274 9.53 -4.60 2.59
CA ILE A 274 9.75 -3.70 3.75
C ILE A 274 8.46 -3.36 4.52
N ASP A 275 7.31 -3.70 3.95
CA ASP A 275 5.98 -3.50 4.51
C ASP A 275 5.20 -4.80 4.33
N GLU A 276 4.53 -5.25 5.39
CA GLU A 276 3.83 -6.53 5.42
C GLU A 276 2.60 -6.57 4.51
N ARG A 277 2.02 -5.41 4.14
CA ARG A 277 0.91 -5.27 3.18
C ARG A 277 1.30 -5.59 1.73
N LEU A 278 2.60 -5.69 1.45
CA LEU A 278 3.11 -6.02 0.12
C LEU A 278 3.08 -7.54 -0.09
N MET A 279 2.55 -7.97 -1.23
CA MET A 279 2.65 -9.34 -1.72
C MET A 279 4.10 -9.68 -2.09
N SER A 280 4.58 -10.81 -1.56
CA SER A 280 5.82 -11.48 -1.98
C SER A 280 5.52 -12.62 -2.97
N GLU A 281 6.55 -13.16 -3.64
CA GLU A 281 6.42 -14.36 -4.49
C GLU A 281 5.77 -15.53 -3.74
N ALA A 282 6.09 -15.72 -2.46
CA ALA A 282 5.48 -16.75 -1.62
C ALA A 282 4.00 -16.48 -1.30
N ASN A 283 3.61 -15.21 -1.09
CA ASN A 283 2.21 -14.86 -0.88
C ASN A 283 1.39 -15.01 -2.17
N TRP A 284 1.99 -14.72 -3.32
CA TRP A 284 1.34 -15.00 -4.61
C TRP A 284 1.18 -16.50 -4.81
N SER A 285 2.20 -17.34 -4.58
CA SER A 285 2.05 -18.80 -4.67
C SER A 285 0.92 -19.31 -3.78
N GLU A 286 0.91 -18.94 -2.49
CA GLU A 286 -0.14 -19.31 -1.54
C GLU A 286 -1.54 -18.89 -2.02
N LEU A 287 -1.68 -17.67 -2.55
CA LEU A 287 -2.96 -17.17 -3.05
C LEU A 287 -3.40 -17.88 -4.35
N LEU A 288 -2.49 -18.20 -5.26
CA LEU A 288 -2.79 -18.97 -6.47
C LEU A 288 -3.26 -20.39 -6.11
N ASP A 289 -2.59 -21.03 -5.16
CA ASP A 289 -2.95 -22.35 -4.66
C ASP A 289 -4.35 -22.31 -4.00
N ASN A 290 -4.65 -21.26 -3.22
CA ASN A 290 -5.96 -21.03 -2.60
C ASN A 290 -7.11 -20.68 -3.56
N GLU A 291 -6.81 -20.15 -4.75
CA GLU A 291 -7.78 -19.86 -5.82
C GLU A 291 -7.98 -21.04 -6.80
N SER A 292 -7.18 -22.11 -6.69
CA SER A 292 -7.17 -23.19 -7.67
C SER A 292 -8.20 -24.27 -7.36
N ASP A 293 -9.05 -24.56 -8.34
CA ASP A 293 -10.00 -25.69 -8.28
C ASP A 293 -9.39 -27.00 -8.87
N ASP A 294 -8.17 -26.97 -9.46
CA ASP A 294 -7.52 -28.15 -10.10
C ASP A 294 -7.22 -29.30 -9.10
N ASP A 295 -6.70 -28.96 -7.92
CA ASP A 295 -6.51 -29.91 -6.80
C ASP A 295 -7.79 -29.98 -5.93
N GLY A 296 -8.82 -29.21 -6.29
CA GLY A 296 -10.12 -29.08 -5.65
C GLY A 296 -10.13 -28.21 -4.38
N ASP A 297 -8.98 -27.97 -3.75
CA ASP A 297 -8.92 -27.40 -2.40
C ASP A 297 -8.97 -25.85 -2.32
N SER A 298 -9.90 -25.23 -3.04
CA SER A 298 -10.20 -23.79 -2.94
C SER A 298 -10.40 -23.33 -1.48
N HIS A 299 -9.89 -22.14 -1.14
CA HIS A 299 -9.87 -21.56 0.21
C HIS A 299 -10.32 -20.10 0.20
N LEU A 300 -11.62 -19.90 -0.06
CA LEU A 300 -12.24 -18.60 -0.28
C LEU A 300 -13.56 -18.46 0.51
N LEU A 301 -13.70 -17.32 1.20
CA LEU A 301 -14.97 -16.84 1.73
C LEU A 301 -15.45 -15.66 0.88
N SER A 302 -16.58 -15.84 0.20
CA SER A 302 -17.28 -14.82 -0.58
C SER A 302 -18.51 -14.33 0.19
N ILE A 303 -18.73 -13.02 0.23
CA ILE A 303 -19.93 -12.38 0.82
C ILE A 303 -20.43 -11.32 -0.16
N ALA A 304 -21.54 -11.61 -0.82
CA ALA A 304 -22.22 -10.73 -1.78
C ALA A 304 -23.54 -10.19 -1.20
N GLN A 305 -24.00 -9.05 -1.72
CA GLN A 305 -25.35 -8.54 -1.48
C GLN A 305 -26.16 -8.55 -2.78
N LEU A 306 -27.24 -9.32 -2.81
CA LEU A 306 -28.18 -9.43 -3.92
C LEU A 306 -29.53 -8.85 -3.49
N GLY A 307 -29.75 -7.57 -3.83
CA GLY A 307 -30.91 -6.81 -3.34
C GLY A 307 -30.91 -6.68 -1.81
N ASP A 308 -31.99 -7.15 -1.18
CA ASP A 308 -32.13 -7.21 0.28
C ASP A 308 -31.52 -8.49 0.91
N SER A 309 -31.10 -9.45 0.09
CA SER A 309 -30.49 -10.72 0.51
C SER A 309 -28.97 -10.59 0.57
N LYS A 310 -28.34 -11.37 1.45
CA LYS A 310 -26.87 -11.53 1.48
C LYS A 310 -26.52 -12.99 1.23
N VAL A 311 -25.65 -13.24 0.25
CA VAL A 311 -25.17 -14.58 -0.06
C VAL A 311 -23.78 -14.72 0.54
N VAL A 312 -23.55 -15.82 1.24
CA VAL A 312 -22.28 -16.19 1.86
C VAL A 312 -21.87 -17.53 1.31
N GLU A 313 -20.74 -17.55 0.63
CA GLU A 313 -20.18 -18.72 -0.01
C GLU A 313 -18.86 -19.06 0.67
N LEU A 314 -18.70 -20.31 1.09
CA LEU A 314 -17.43 -20.85 1.57
C LEU A 314 -16.98 -21.95 0.60
N ARG A 315 -16.00 -21.63 -0.25
CA ARG A 315 -15.23 -22.62 -0.99
C ARG A 315 -14.11 -23.13 -0.08
N ALA A 316 -14.05 -24.44 0.11
CA ALA A 316 -13.35 -25.01 1.25
C ALA A 316 -13.02 -26.48 1.03
N GLY A 317 -12.03 -26.78 0.21
CA GLY A 317 -11.72 -28.17 -0.14
C GLY A 317 -12.52 -28.67 -1.35
N ALA A 318 -12.07 -29.78 -1.96
CA ALA A 318 -12.58 -30.39 -3.20
C ALA A 318 -14.05 -30.10 -3.55
N GLU A 319 -14.27 -29.54 -4.75
CA GLU A 319 -15.54 -29.05 -5.36
C GLU A 319 -16.84 -29.48 -4.66
N ALA A 320 -17.05 -30.80 -4.54
CA ALA A 320 -18.17 -31.46 -3.86
C ALA A 320 -18.29 -31.20 -2.33
N ASN A 321 -17.67 -30.14 -1.80
CA ASN A 321 -17.71 -29.77 -0.39
C ASN A 321 -18.01 -28.28 -0.13
N GLY A 322 -18.28 -27.47 -1.16
CA GLY A 322 -18.66 -26.06 -0.98
C GLY A 322 -19.85 -25.87 -0.04
N LEU A 323 -19.74 -24.92 0.90
CA LEU A 323 -20.83 -24.57 1.83
C LEU A 323 -21.46 -23.25 1.41
N TRP A 324 -22.71 -23.31 0.96
CA TRP A 324 -23.47 -22.14 0.55
C TRP A 324 -24.52 -21.78 1.60
N LEU A 325 -24.49 -20.53 2.03
CA LEU A 325 -25.38 -19.96 3.05
C LEU A 325 -26.04 -18.70 2.50
N THR A 326 -27.37 -18.67 2.46
CA THR A 326 -28.13 -17.48 2.04
C THR A 326 -28.79 -16.87 3.28
N LEU A 327 -28.55 -15.57 3.51
CA LEU A 327 -29.15 -14.79 4.57
C LEU A 327 -30.25 -13.89 3.99
N ILE A 328 -31.51 -14.24 4.21
CA ILE A 328 -32.68 -13.47 3.75
C ILE A 328 -33.45 -13.00 4.98
N ASN A 329 -33.66 -11.69 5.14
CA ASN A 329 -34.40 -11.11 6.28
C ASN A 329 -33.91 -11.59 7.66
N GLY A 330 -32.60 -11.84 7.81
CA GLY A 330 -31.98 -12.35 9.04
C GLY A 330 -32.16 -13.86 9.28
N GLN A 331 -32.74 -14.61 8.33
CA GLN A 331 -32.84 -16.07 8.38
C GLN A 331 -31.75 -16.72 7.52
N LEU A 332 -31.01 -17.66 8.12
CA LEU A 332 -29.95 -18.41 7.46
C LEU A 332 -30.53 -19.67 6.79
N MET A 333 -30.36 -19.78 5.48
CA MET A 333 -30.71 -20.94 4.66
C MET A 333 -29.42 -21.60 4.18
N ARG A 334 -29.36 -22.94 4.24
CA ARG A 334 -28.19 -23.71 3.82
C ARG A 334 -28.47 -24.52 2.57
N THR A 335 -27.53 -24.47 1.63
CA THR A 335 -27.46 -25.35 0.45
C THR A 335 -26.08 -26.02 0.42
N THR A 336 -26.03 -27.28 0.04
CA THR A 336 -24.79 -27.94 -0.39
C THR A 336 -24.84 -28.02 -1.91
N LEU A 337 -23.80 -27.60 -2.61
CA LEU A 337 -23.68 -27.85 -4.05
C LEU A 337 -22.90 -29.15 -4.26
N ASP A 338 -23.57 -30.17 -4.80
CA ASP A 338 -22.95 -31.34 -5.38
C ASP A 338 -22.91 -31.12 -6.90
N GLY A 339 -21.83 -30.52 -7.40
CA GLY A 339 -21.63 -30.20 -8.82
C GLY A 339 -20.21 -30.55 -9.26
N HIS A 340 -20.08 -31.01 -10.50
CA HIS A 340 -18.82 -30.96 -11.24
C HIS A 340 -18.93 -29.78 -12.20
N GLU A 341 -17.92 -28.93 -12.31
CA GLU A 341 -17.91 -27.91 -13.35
C GLU A 341 -17.88 -28.61 -14.73
N LEU A 342 -18.85 -28.29 -15.59
CA LEU A 342 -18.86 -28.84 -16.94
C LEU A 342 -17.87 -28.05 -17.78
N ALA A 343 -16.96 -28.74 -18.47
CA ALA A 343 -16.02 -28.13 -19.40
C ALA A 343 -16.76 -27.17 -20.34
N SER A 344 -16.39 -25.89 -20.31
CA SER A 344 -17.04 -24.83 -21.07
C SER A 344 -16.17 -24.38 -22.24
N GLU A 345 -16.80 -23.78 -23.26
CA GLU A 345 -16.09 -23.04 -24.29
C GLU A 345 -16.62 -21.61 -24.38
N CYS A 346 -15.71 -20.64 -24.47
CA CYS A 346 -16.02 -19.22 -24.46
C CYS A 346 -15.73 -18.60 -25.83
N TRP A 347 -16.53 -17.60 -26.21
CA TRP A 347 -16.41 -16.94 -27.51
C TRP A 347 -15.21 -16.00 -27.52
N ASN A 348 -14.19 -16.38 -28.28
CA ASN A 348 -13.02 -15.55 -28.50
C ASN A 348 -13.27 -14.60 -29.69
N THR A 349 -13.42 -13.31 -29.39
CA THR A 349 -13.70 -12.27 -30.39
C THR A 349 -12.57 -12.11 -31.42
N GLU A 350 -11.30 -12.18 -31.00
CA GLU A 350 -10.14 -12.03 -31.91
C GLU A 350 -10.03 -13.22 -32.89
N LEU A 351 -10.26 -14.44 -32.41
CA LEU A 351 -10.23 -15.66 -33.23
C LEU A 351 -11.57 -15.96 -33.93
N SER A 352 -12.61 -15.19 -33.60
CA SER A 352 -14.01 -15.31 -34.07
C SER A 352 -14.55 -16.74 -34.00
N ARG A 353 -14.35 -17.39 -32.85
CA ARG A 353 -14.76 -18.79 -32.60
C ARG A 353 -14.90 -19.07 -31.11
N TRP A 354 -15.56 -20.17 -30.79
CA TRP A 354 -15.55 -20.76 -29.45
C TRP A 354 -14.18 -21.42 -29.16
N VAL A 355 -13.73 -21.31 -27.91
CA VAL A 355 -12.44 -21.83 -27.41
C VAL A 355 -12.67 -22.38 -26.00
N GLY A 356 -12.40 -23.67 -25.79
CA GLY A 356 -12.41 -24.30 -24.47
C GLY A 356 -11.02 -24.50 -23.88
N GLU A 357 -10.95 -25.27 -22.81
CA GLU A 357 -9.77 -25.52 -21.96
C GLU A 357 -8.55 -26.09 -22.72
N GLU A 358 -8.73 -27.11 -23.57
CA GLU A 358 -7.68 -27.65 -24.46
C GLU A 358 -7.16 -26.62 -25.49
N GLY A 359 -7.81 -25.45 -25.55
CA GLY A 359 -7.53 -24.36 -26.48
C GLY A 359 -8.07 -24.60 -27.88
N ALA A 360 -7.80 -23.63 -28.76
CA ALA A 360 -8.08 -23.73 -30.18
C ALA A 360 -6.79 -23.51 -30.97
N GLN A 361 -6.71 -24.04 -32.20
CA GLN A 361 -5.55 -23.79 -33.06
C GLN A 361 -5.37 -22.27 -33.32
N GLY A 362 -4.29 -21.71 -32.78
CA GLY A 362 -3.98 -20.28 -32.84
C GLY A 362 -4.27 -19.50 -31.55
N TYR A 363 -4.91 -20.11 -30.56
CA TYR A 363 -5.01 -19.58 -29.20
C TYR A 363 -3.76 -19.96 -28.40
N GLN A 364 -3.20 -19.01 -27.67
CA GLN A 364 -2.25 -19.24 -26.58
C GLN A 364 -2.70 -18.34 -25.44
N ARG A 365 -2.99 -18.93 -24.27
CA ARG A 365 -3.34 -18.17 -23.07
C ARG A 365 -2.15 -17.25 -22.72
N PRO A 366 -2.33 -15.93 -22.60
CA PRO A 366 -1.30 -15.05 -22.09
C PRO A 366 -0.86 -15.48 -20.67
N GLU A 367 0.44 -15.43 -20.42
CA GLU A 367 0.98 -15.68 -19.07
C GLU A 367 0.45 -14.64 -18.07
N PRO A 368 0.13 -15.04 -16.82
CA PRO A 368 -0.27 -14.10 -15.78
C PRO A 368 0.78 -13.01 -15.53
N ILE A 369 0.33 -11.76 -15.43
CA ILE A 369 1.18 -10.60 -15.16
C ILE A 369 1.01 -10.22 -13.68
N PHE A 370 2.10 -10.26 -12.93
CA PHE A 370 2.16 -9.78 -11.55
C PHE A 370 2.81 -8.39 -11.53
N GLN A 371 2.11 -7.42 -10.94
CA GLN A 371 2.60 -6.06 -10.75
C GLN A 371 2.12 -5.55 -9.40
N ASP A 372 3.04 -5.37 -8.45
CA ASP A 372 2.73 -4.92 -7.09
C ASP A 372 1.73 -5.87 -6.41
N ASN A 373 0.67 -5.34 -5.78
CA ASN A 373 -0.45 -6.12 -5.23
C ASN A 373 -1.50 -6.51 -6.30
N ARG A 374 -1.22 -6.32 -7.60
CA ARG A 374 -2.13 -6.65 -8.70
C ARG A 374 -1.63 -7.85 -9.51
N LEU A 375 -2.58 -8.70 -9.85
CA LEU A 375 -2.47 -9.80 -10.79
C LEU A 375 -3.38 -9.50 -11.98
N THR A 376 -2.92 -9.74 -13.21
CA THR A 376 -3.73 -9.67 -14.43
C THR A 376 -3.65 -11.00 -15.16
N ARG A 377 -4.82 -11.63 -15.36
CA ARG A 377 -5.01 -12.83 -16.20
C ARG A 377 -5.96 -12.47 -17.35
N VAL A 378 -6.21 -13.43 -18.25
CA VAL A 378 -7.38 -13.39 -19.13
C VAL A 378 -8.43 -14.39 -18.66
N TYR A 379 -9.70 -14.11 -18.92
CA TYR A 379 -10.76 -15.11 -18.77
C TYR A 379 -10.53 -16.27 -19.75
N GLU A 380 -10.69 -17.50 -19.27
CA GLU A 380 -10.56 -18.79 -19.99
C GLU A 380 -11.08 -18.71 -21.44
N GLY A 381 -10.29 -19.19 -22.41
CA GLY A 381 -10.62 -19.15 -23.84
C GLY A 381 -10.66 -17.77 -24.52
N THR A 382 -10.59 -16.65 -23.80
CA THR A 382 -10.74 -15.29 -24.35
C THR A 382 -9.45 -14.45 -24.29
N MET A 383 -9.55 -13.16 -24.65
CA MET A 383 -8.53 -12.14 -24.37
C MET A 383 -9.07 -11.03 -23.43
N VAL A 384 -10.20 -11.27 -22.75
CA VAL A 384 -10.78 -10.32 -21.80
C VAL A 384 -9.95 -10.34 -20.52
N ALA A 385 -9.40 -9.19 -20.13
CA ALA A 385 -8.58 -9.09 -18.93
C ALA A 385 -9.44 -9.21 -17.66
N VAL A 386 -8.95 -10.02 -16.73
CA VAL A 386 -9.43 -10.12 -15.35
C VAL A 386 -8.30 -9.62 -14.46
N GLU A 387 -8.53 -8.49 -13.80
CA GLU A 387 -7.58 -7.88 -12.87
C GLU A 387 -7.99 -8.20 -11.43
N THR A 388 -7.09 -8.81 -10.66
CA THR A 388 -7.25 -9.07 -9.23
C THR A 388 -6.31 -8.14 -8.45
N THR A 389 -6.87 -7.23 -7.65
CA THR A 389 -6.09 -6.40 -6.71
C THR A 389 -6.25 -6.93 -5.30
N VAL A 390 -5.13 -7.15 -4.61
CA VAL A 390 -5.09 -7.82 -3.31
C VAL A 390 -4.79 -6.82 -2.19
N ASP A 391 -5.69 -6.70 -1.21
CA ASP A 391 -5.36 -6.05 0.06
C ASP A 391 -4.88 -7.14 1.04
N LYS A 392 -3.61 -7.10 1.44
CA LYS A 392 -3.04 -8.05 2.39
C LYS A 392 -3.04 -7.44 3.78
N PHE A 393 -3.77 -8.08 4.69
CA PHE A 393 -3.91 -7.67 6.08
C PHE A 393 -3.24 -8.65 7.04
N ARG A 394 -2.90 -8.13 8.22
CA ARG A 394 -2.75 -8.95 9.41
C ARG A 394 -4.09 -9.06 10.15
N SER A 395 -4.32 -10.16 10.86
CA SER A 395 -5.54 -10.30 11.66
C SER A 395 -5.62 -9.36 12.87
N ASP A 396 -4.50 -8.78 13.32
CA ASP A 396 -4.45 -7.74 14.36
C ASP A 396 -4.54 -6.30 13.80
N ASP A 397 -4.62 -6.11 12.47
CA ASP A 397 -4.75 -4.78 11.86
C ASP A 397 -6.13 -4.16 12.12
N SER A 398 -6.13 -2.86 12.47
CA SER A 398 -7.37 -2.12 12.76
C SER A 398 -8.32 -2.01 11.55
N GLU A 399 -7.79 -2.04 10.34
CA GLU A 399 -8.58 -2.05 9.09
C GLU A 399 -9.30 -3.39 8.92
N PHE A 400 -8.61 -4.50 9.11
CA PHE A 400 -9.21 -5.84 9.07
C PHE A 400 -10.26 -6.04 10.18
N GLN A 401 -9.97 -5.61 11.40
CA GLN A 401 -10.94 -5.65 12.50
C GLN A 401 -12.18 -4.80 12.21
N THR A 402 -12.02 -3.66 11.54
CA THR A 402 -13.15 -2.81 11.09
C THR A 402 -13.94 -3.49 9.97
N LEU A 403 -13.27 -4.12 9.01
CA LEU A 403 -13.89 -4.89 7.93
C LEU A 403 -14.75 -6.03 8.50
N ILE A 404 -14.19 -6.88 9.34
CA ILE A 404 -14.90 -8.01 9.97
C ILE A 404 -16.07 -7.54 10.85
N ALA A 405 -15.92 -6.42 11.57
CA ALA A 405 -17.00 -5.84 12.37
C ALA A 405 -18.16 -5.24 11.55
N ALA A 406 -17.93 -4.92 10.26
CA ALA A 406 -18.96 -4.44 9.34
C ALA A 406 -19.75 -5.57 8.65
N LEU A 407 -19.30 -6.81 8.77
CA LEU A 407 -19.97 -7.99 8.19
C LEU A 407 -21.28 -8.33 8.92
N PRO A 408 -22.19 -9.10 8.30
CA PRO A 408 -23.49 -9.42 8.90
C PRO A 408 -23.33 -10.06 10.30
N PRO A 409 -23.92 -9.47 11.36
CA PRO A 409 -23.71 -9.91 12.73
C PRO A 409 -24.22 -11.33 13.01
N GLU A 410 -25.15 -11.82 12.19
CA GLU A 410 -25.66 -13.19 12.21
C GLU A 410 -24.54 -14.23 11.98
N LEU A 411 -23.54 -13.88 11.16
CA LEU A 411 -22.40 -14.74 10.83
C LEU A 411 -21.35 -14.79 11.95
N LYS A 412 -21.35 -13.82 12.90
CA LYS A 412 -20.45 -13.76 14.07
C LYS A 412 -18.96 -13.91 13.73
N LEU A 413 -18.51 -13.49 12.54
CA LEU A 413 -17.14 -13.71 12.05
C LEU A 413 -16.07 -13.03 12.93
N GLY A 414 -16.43 -11.97 13.67
CA GLY A 414 -15.57 -11.31 14.66
C GLY A 414 -15.34 -12.09 15.96
N SER A 415 -15.93 -13.28 16.13
CA SER A 415 -15.61 -14.18 17.26
C SER A 415 -14.63 -15.30 16.90
N LEU A 416 -14.01 -15.24 15.71
CA LEU A 416 -13.04 -16.22 15.24
C LEU A 416 -11.60 -15.74 15.48
N ASP A 417 -10.72 -16.65 15.87
CA ASP A 417 -9.28 -16.44 15.88
C ASP A 417 -8.74 -16.56 14.45
N TRP A 418 -8.82 -15.48 13.67
CA TRP A 418 -8.37 -15.44 12.27
C TRP A 418 -6.84 -15.65 12.15
N PRO A 419 -6.37 -16.38 11.11
CA PRO A 419 -4.94 -16.59 10.87
C PRO A 419 -4.20 -15.27 10.70
N ASN A 420 -2.88 -15.26 10.99
CA ASN A 420 -2.09 -14.02 11.05
C ASN A 420 -2.15 -13.21 9.75
N THR A 421 -2.27 -13.87 8.59
CA THR A 421 -2.38 -13.21 7.27
C THR A 421 -3.75 -13.51 6.66
N VAL A 422 -4.41 -12.47 6.15
CA VAL A 422 -5.67 -12.60 5.39
C VAL A 422 -5.58 -11.69 4.16
N TYR A 423 -6.04 -12.19 3.02
CA TYR A 423 -6.05 -11.49 1.74
C TYR A 423 -7.48 -11.12 1.38
N ARG A 424 -7.78 -9.84 1.15
CA ARG A 424 -9.01 -9.42 0.45
C ARG A 424 -8.72 -9.34 -1.05
N LEU A 425 -9.61 -9.91 -1.84
CA LEU A 425 -9.49 -9.96 -3.29
C LEU A 425 -10.53 -9.03 -3.92
N ASN A 426 -10.08 -8.15 -4.80
CA ASN A 426 -10.93 -7.25 -5.57
C ASN A 426 -10.78 -7.60 -7.05
N TYR A 427 -11.84 -8.14 -7.67
CA TYR A 427 -11.82 -8.56 -9.06
C TYR A 427 -12.47 -7.51 -9.97
N HIS A 428 -11.85 -7.29 -11.12
CA HIS A 428 -12.34 -6.43 -12.20
C HIS A 428 -12.25 -7.17 -13.53
N GLN A 429 -13.40 -7.60 -14.07
CA GLN A 429 -13.51 -8.16 -15.41
C GLN A 429 -13.83 -7.03 -16.39
N THR A 430 -12.91 -6.78 -17.32
CA THR A 430 -12.89 -5.57 -18.16
C THR A 430 -13.95 -5.51 -19.27
N ALA A 431 -14.56 -6.63 -19.63
CA ALA A 431 -15.62 -6.73 -20.63
C ALA A 431 -16.52 -7.95 -20.35
N ASP A 432 -17.70 -8.01 -20.96
CA ASP A 432 -18.53 -9.21 -20.92
C ASP A 432 -17.79 -10.40 -21.57
N VAL A 433 -18.12 -11.61 -21.13
CA VAL A 433 -17.65 -12.88 -21.70
C VAL A 433 -18.85 -13.80 -21.93
N LEU A 434 -18.95 -14.34 -23.14
CA LEU A 434 -20.00 -15.29 -23.51
C LEU A 434 -19.42 -16.70 -23.56
N CYS A 435 -19.94 -17.60 -22.72
CA CYS A 435 -19.55 -19.01 -22.68
C CYS A 435 -20.74 -19.93 -22.98
N ARG A 436 -20.46 -21.21 -23.19
CA ARG A 436 -21.46 -22.28 -23.20
C ARG A 436 -20.86 -23.56 -22.63
N SER A 437 -21.63 -24.23 -21.78
CA SER A 437 -21.23 -25.50 -21.17
C SER A 437 -21.26 -26.66 -22.17
N GLN A 438 -20.42 -27.68 -21.99
CA GLN A 438 -20.47 -28.90 -22.79
C GLN A 438 -21.82 -29.60 -22.63
N GLY A 439 -22.58 -29.67 -23.73
CA GLY A 439 -23.93 -30.26 -23.73
C GLY A 439 -25.07 -29.25 -23.56
N ALA A 440 -24.77 -27.94 -23.55
CA ALA A 440 -25.76 -26.86 -23.54
C ALA A 440 -26.93 -27.11 -24.52
N ILE A 441 -28.14 -26.82 -24.06
CA ILE A 441 -29.37 -27.16 -24.77
C ILE A 441 -29.51 -26.27 -26.01
N SER A 442 -29.99 -26.84 -27.13
CA SER A 442 -30.32 -26.05 -28.32
C SER A 442 -31.51 -26.60 -29.10
N TYR A 443 -32.29 -25.67 -29.67
CA TYR A 443 -33.53 -25.93 -30.40
C TYR A 443 -33.48 -25.31 -31.79
N PRO A 444 -34.15 -25.88 -32.81
CA PRO A 444 -34.26 -25.26 -34.13
C PRO A 444 -34.98 -23.91 -34.06
N PHE A 445 -34.37 -22.86 -34.61
CA PHE A 445 -34.89 -21.49 -34.58
C PHE A 445 -34.57 -20.75 -35.87
N THR A 446 -35.59 -20.49 -36.69
CA THR A 446 -35.41 -19.89 -38.04
C THR A 446 -35.97 -18.48 -38.17
N VAL A 447 -36.47 -17.90 -37.07
CA VAL A 447 -37.01 -16.54 -37.02
C VAL A 447 -35.86 -15.53 -37.07
N ALA A 448 -36.01 -14.49 -37.88
CA ALA A 448 -35.00 -13.43 -37.98
C ALA A 448 -34.98 -12.56 -36.72
N ALA A 449 -33.82 -12.03 -36.32
CA ALA A 449 -33.67 -11.25 -35.09
C ALA A 449 -34.66 -10.09 -34.92
N ALA A 450 -35.04 -9.42 -36.01
CA ALA A 450 -36.02 -8.32 -36.02
C ALA A 450 -37.50 -8.77 -35.95
N GLU A 451 -37.76 -10.08 -35.97
CA GLU A 451 -39.08 -10.71 -35.96
C GLU A 451 -39.30 -11.57 -34.70
N ILE A 452 -38.30 -11.65 -33.81
CA ILE A 452 -38.40 -12.38 -32.53
C ILE A 452 -39.49 -11.73 -31.67
N ASN A 453 -40.37 -12.58 -31.13
CA ASN A 453 -41.44 -12.22 -30.22
C ASN A 453 -41.70 -13.39 -29.25
N GLY A 454 -42.56 -13.17 -28.24
CA GLY A 454 -42.89 -14.19 -27.25
C GLY A 454 -43.44 -15.49 -27.85
N GLU A 455 -44.28 -15.43 -28.90
CA GLU A 455 -44.82 -16.63 -29.56
C GLU A 455 -43.72 -17.47 -30.22
N ALA A 456 -42.75 -16.82 -30.87
CA ALA A 456 -41.59 -17.49 -31.47
C ALA A 456 -40.66 -18.14 -30.42
N ILE A 457 -40.46 -17.47 -29.27
CA ILE A 457 -39.65 -18.00 -28.16
C ILE A 457 -40.33 -19.22 -27.53
N VAL A 458 -41.63 -19.10 -27.23
CA VAL A 458 -42.42 -20.21 -26.65
C VAL A 458 -42.44 -21.43 -27.58
N ALA A 459 -42.65 -21.21 -28.89
CA ALA A 459 -42.64 -22.29 -29.88
C ALA A 459 -41.31 -23.06 -29.97
N ALA A 460 -40.19 -22.44 -29.58
CA ALA A 460 -38.86 -23.03 -29.66
C ALA A 460 -38.44 -23.71 -28.36
N LEU A 461 -38.62 -23.05 -27.22
CA LEU A 461 -38.15 -23.54 -25.91
C LEU A 461 -39.17 -24.47 -25.22
N TRP A 462 -40.48 -24.27 -25.44
CA TRP A 462 -41.57 -25.10 -24.91
C TRP A 462 -42.42 -25.70 -26.04
N PRO A 463 -41.86 -26.57 -26.90
CA PRO A 463 -42.54 -27.05 -28.10
C PRO A 463 -43.77 -27.93 -27.82
N TYR A 464 -43.87 -28.54 -26.63
CA TYR A 464 -45.04 -29.34 -26.24
C TYR A 464 -46.20 -28.45 -25.80
N GLU A 465 -45.92 -27.52 -24.89
CA GLU A 465 -46.88 -26.55 -24.34
C GLU A 465 -47.37 -25.62 -25.45
N PHE A 466 -46.50 -25.23 -26.39
CA PHE A 466 -46.90 -24.52 -27.60
C PHE A 466 -47.87 -25.32 -28.48
N ALA A 467 -47.60 -26.61 -28.70
CA ALA A 467 -48.43 -27.47 -29.55
C ALA A 467 -49.82 -27.75 -28.94
N ASP A 468 -49.89 -27.90 -27.61
CA ASP A 468 -51.14 -28.12 -26.87
C ASP A 468 -51.87 -26.81 -26.49
N GLY A 469 -51.27 -25.64 -26.76
CA GLY A 469 -51.84 -24.33 -26.47
C GLY A 469 -51.80 -23.94 -24.98
N LEU A 470 -50.90 -24.55 -24.22
CA LEU A 470 -50.66 -24.33 -22.78
C LEU A 470 -49.75 -23.13 -22.53
N TYR A 471 -50.05 -22.00 -23.16
CA TYR A 471 -49.34 -20.73 -22.93
C TYR A 471 -50.27 -19.53 -23.05
N GLU A 472 -49.76 -18.34 -22.70
CA GLU A 472 -50.45 -17.06 -22.87
C GLU A 472 -49.44 -15.93 -23.04
N ILE A 473 -49.47 -15.21 -24.18
CA ILE A 473 -48.64 -14.02 -24.38
C ILE A 473 -49.29 -12.84 -23.65
N GLN A 474 -48.50 -12.10 -22.86
CA GLN A 474 -48.96 -10.99 -22.04
C GLN A 474 -48.17 -9.72 -22.41
N GLY A 475 -48.80 -8.79 -23.12
CA GLY A 475 -48.12 -7.60 -23.60
C GLY A 475 -47.11 -7.90 -24.72
N ASP A 476 -46.04 -7.09 -24.78
CA ASP A 476 -45.02 -7.19 -25.83
C ASP A 476 -43.81 -8.04 -25.38
N ASP A 477 -43.50 -8.07 -24.08
CA ASP A 477 -42.28 -8.63 -23.48
C ASP A 477 -42.53 -9.71 -22.40
N GLU A 478 -43.77 -10.14 -22.15
CA GLU A 478 -44.10 -11.18 -21.15
C GLU A 478 -44.92 -12.33 -21.73
N PHE A 479 -44.80 -13.51 -21.13
CA PHE A 479 -45.67 -14.66 -21.40
C PHE A 479 -45.75 -15.59 -20.19
N VAL A 480 -46.77 -16.44 -20.18
CA VAL A 480 -46.99 -17.47 -19.16
C VAL A 480 -47.00 -18.85 -19.83
N ILE A 481 -46.28 -19.80 -19.26
CA ILE A 481 -46.39 -21.23 -19.57
C ILE A 481 -47.32 -21.87 -18.55
N LYS A 482 -48.34 -22.58 -19.03
CA LYS A 482 -49.42 -23.13 -18.20
C LYS A 482 -49.13 -24.57 -17.81
N ASP A 483 -49.58 -24.94 -16.62
CA ASP A 483 -49.37 -26.27 -16.02
C ASP A 483 -47.87 -26.70 -15.95
N ALA A 484 -46.94 -25.74 -15.94
CA ALA A 484 -45.50 -25.96 -16.16
C ALA A 484 -44.81 -26.81 -15.06
N MET A 485 -45.26 -26.71 -13.81
CA MET A 485 -44.82 -27.61 -12.72
C MET A 485 -45.86 -28.69 -12.37
N GLY A 486 -47.08 -28.55 -12.87
CA GLY A 486 -48.21 -29.43 -12.59
C GLY A 486 -49.55 -28.71 -12.83
N PRO A 487 -50.70 -29.41 -12.75
CA PRO A 487 -52.00 -28.83 -13.07
C PRO A 487 -52.37 -27.62 -12.20
N GLY A 488 -52.47 -26.44 -12.81
CA GLY A 488 -52.72 -25.15 -12.17
C GLY A 488 -51.47 -24.43 -11.65
N GLU A 489 -50.27 -24.93 -11.95
CA GLU A 489 -48.98 -24.36 -11.54
C GLU A 489 -48.28 -23.70 -12.74
N ASP A 490 -48.78 -22.50 -13.07
CA ASP A 490 -48.31 -21.66 -14.17
C ASP A 490 -47.03 -20.89 -13.80
N ILE A 491 -46.09 -20.74 -14.75
CA ILE A 491 -44.89 -19.91 -14.60
C ILE A 491 -44.93 -18.74 -15.59
N GLY A 492 -44.73 -17.52 -15.08
CA GLY A 492 -44.62 -16.32 -15.89
C GLY A 492 -43.18 -15.90 -16.12
N TYR A 493 -42.88 -15.47 -17.35
CA TYR A 493 -41.58 -15.02 -17.81
C TYR A 493 -41.66 -13.62 -18.43
N ARG A 494 -40.61 -12.82 -18.24
CA ARG A 494 -40.31 -11.64 -19.06
C ARG A 494 -39.09 -11.93 -19.92
N TRP A 495 -39.10 -11.51 -21.17
CA TRP A 495 -37.99 -11.68 -22.10
C TRP A 495 -37.53 -10.34 -22.69
N ALA A 496 -36.25 -10.25 -23.03
CA ALA A 496 -35.65 -9.10 -23.69
C ALA A 496 -34.66 -9.53 -24.78
N LEU A 497 -34.36 -8.62 -25.71
CA LEU A 497 -33.28 -8.81 -26.68
C LEU A 497 -32.04 -8.04 -26.24
N ASP A 498 -30.95 -8.76 -26.02
CA ASP A 498 -29.62 -8.22 -25.76
C ASP A 498 -28.69 -8.45 -26.96
N ASN A 499 -27.60 -7.70 -27.00
CA ASN A 499 -26.51 -7.92 -27.95
C ASN A 499 -25.35 -8.59 -27.21
N SER A 500 -24.86 -9.73 -27.71
CA SER A 500 -23.64 -10.34 -27.17
C SER A 500 -22.39 -9.56 -27.55
N VAL A 501 -21.28 -9.93 -26.91
CA VAL A 501 -19.88 -9.56 -27.22
C VAL A 501 -19.47 -9.67 -28.71
N ALA A 502 -20.25 -10.40 -29.52
CA ALA A 502 -20.02 -10.62 -30.94
C ALA A 502 -21.05 -9.92 -31.86
N GLY A 503 -21.91 -9.06 -31.31
CA GLY A 503 -23.03 -8.44 -32.04
C GLY A 503 -24.10 -9.45 -32.49
N LYS A 504 -24.17 -10.62 -31.82
CA LYS A 504 -25.20 -11.64 -32.05
C LYS A 504 -26.37 -11.39 -31.11
N THR A 505 -27.57 -11.79 -31.53
CA THR A 505 -28.78 -11.61 -30.73
C THR A 505 -28.83 -12.64 -29.60
N LEU A 506 -28.97 -12.15 -28.37
CA LEU A 506 -29.32 -12.92 -27.20
C LEU A 506 -30.80 -12.67 -26.88
N VAL A 507 -31.52 -13.72 -26.51
CA VAL A 507 -32.78 -13.62 -25.77
C VAL A 507 -32.42 -13.78 -24.30
N HIS A 508 -32.61 -12.74 -23.50
CA HIS A 508 -32.56 -12.83 -22.03
C HIS A 508 -33.96 -13.19 -21.54
N LEU A 509 -34.07 -14.20 -20.68
CA LEU A 509 -35.33 -14.75 -20.19
C LEU A 509 -35.30 -14.82 -18.66
N LYS A 510 -36.21 -14.12 -18.00
CA LYS A 510 -36.29 -14.07 -16.53
C LYS A 510 -37.65 -14.52 -16.02
N THR A 511 -37.68 -15.33 -14.97
CA THR A 511 -38.90 -15.71 -14.26
C THR A 511 -39.44 -14.53 -13.46
N ILE A 512 -40.75 -14.28 -13.56
CA ILE A 512 -41.45 -13.17 -12.89
C ILE A 512 -42.61 -13.62 -12.00
N SER A 513 -43.11 -14.86 -12.18
CA SER A 513 -44.16 -15.45 -11.33
C SER A 513 -44.19 -16.98 -11.43
N GLY A 514 -44.90 -17.65 -10.51
CA GLY A 514 -45.06 -19.11 -10.50
C GLY A 514 -44.11 -19.85 -9.55
N VAL A 515 -43.00 -19.23 -9.14
CA VAL A 515 -42.07 -19.75 -8.13
C VAL A 515 -42.09 -18.89 -6.86
N PRO A 516 -41.57 -19.36 -5.71
CA PRO A 516 -41.54 -18.59 -4.46
C PRO A 516 -40.84 -17.23 -4.64
N GLU A 517 -41.33 -16.21 -3.92
CA GLU A 517 -40.81 -14.83 -3.99
C GLU A 517 -39.29 -14.74 -3.74
N GLN A 518 -38.76 -15.61 -2.87
CA GLN A 518 -37.32 -15.70 -2.62
C GLN A 518 -36.54 -16.16 -3.87
N ALA A 519 -37.07 -17.10 -4.65
CA ALA A 519 -36.46 -17.56 -5.89
C ALA A 519 -36.47 -16.47 -6.97
N LEU A 520 -37.59 -15.75 -7.12
CA LEU A 520 -37.69 -14.60 -8.05
C LEU A 520 -36.67 -13.49 -7.75
N SER A 521 -36.32 -13.30 -6.47
CA SER A 521 -35.32 -12.31 -6.05
C SER A 521 -33.87 -12.71 -6.38
N LEU A 522 -33.61 -13.99 -6.62
CA LEU A 522 -32.29 -14.56 -6.92
C LEU A 522 -32.13 -14.97 -8.39
N ASP A 523 -33.21 -15.02 -9.17
CA ASP A 523 -33.17 -15.34 -10.60
C ASP A 523 -32.56 -14.18 -11.41
N GLU A 524 -31.35 -14.33 -11.93
CA GLU A 524 -30.73 -13.37 -12.85
C GLU A 524 -31.20 -13.52 -14.31
N GLY A 525 -31.92 -14.60 -14.63
CA GLY A 525 -32.41 -14.97 -15.94
C GLY A 525 -31.38 -15.69 -16.81
N GLU A 526 -31.88 -16.54 -17.71
CA GLU A 526 -31.11 -17.34 -18.66
C GLU A 526 -30.83 -16.53 -19.93
N TYR A 527 -29.69 -16.81 -20.59
CA TYR A 527 -29.37 -16.25 -21.91
C TYR A 527 -29.40 -17.32 -22.99
N TRP A 528 -30.06 -16.99 -24.10
CA TRP A 528 -30.26 -17.88 -25.23
C TRP A 528 -29.76 -17.22 -26.51
N LEU A 529 -28.68 -17.74 -27.07
CA LEU A 529 -28.02 -17.23 -28.28
C LEU A 529 -28.72 -17.72 -29.54
N VAL A 530 -29.06 -16.78 -30.44
CA VAL A 530 -29.64 -17.09 -31.75
C VAL A 530 -28.54 -17.13 -32.82
N GLU A 531 -28.28 -18.32 -33.39
CA GLU A 531 -27.28 -18.55 -34.43
C GLU A 531 -27.76 -19.50 -35.52
N ALA A 532 -27.57 -19.15 -36.79
CA ALA A 532 -27.54 -20.07 -37.94
C ALA A 532 -28.68 -21.13 -38.05
N GLY A 533 -29.89 -20.83 -37.58
CA GLY A 533 -31.03 -21.77 -37.61
C GLY A 533 -31.29 -22.49 -36.29
N VAL A 534 -30.62 -22.13 -35.20
CA VAL A 534 -30.84 -22.61 -33.83
C VAL A 534 -30.89 -21.46 -32.81
N ILE A 535 -31.54 -21.73 -31.68
CA ILE A 535 -31.42 -20.98 -30.43
C ILE A 535 -30.79 -21.92 -29.40
N GLY A 536 -29.77 -21.46 -28.68
CA GLY A 536 -29.01 -22.30 -27.75
C GLY A 536 -28.63 -21.59 -26.46
N GLU A 537 -28.66 -22.33 -25.36
CA GLU A 537 -28.30 -21.90 -24.02
C GLU A 537 -26.83 -21.42 -23.97
N VAL A 538 -26.60 -20.29 -23.30
CA VAL A 538 -25.30 -19.64 -23.13
C VAL A 538 -25.21 -18.90 -21.80
N ASP A 539 -23.99 -18.78 -21.28
CA ASP A 539 -23.67 -18.06 -20.05
C ASP A 539 -23.09 -16.69 -20.41
N LEU A 540 -23.75 -15.59 -20.01
CA LEU A 540 -23.23 -14.23 -20.19
C LEU A 540 -22.60 -13.71 -18.88
N ASN A 541 -21.31 -13.98 -18.73
CA ASN A 541 -20.48 -13.49 -17.64
C ASN A 541 -20.21 -11.98 -17.86
N LYS A 542 -21.07 -11.12 -17.32
CA LYS A 542 -20.98 -9.66 -17.52
C LYS A 542 -19.72 -9.04 -16.91
N ALA A 543 -19.25 -7.94 -17.50
CA ALA A 543 -18.20 -7.11 -16.93
C ALA A 543 -18.59 -6.66 -15.51
N PHE A 544 -17.69 -6.81 -14.54
CA PHE A 544 -17.96 -6.52 -13.14
C PHE A 544 -16.75 -5.94 -12.43
N ASN A 545 -16.99 -5.19 -11.35
CA ASN A 545 -15.98 -4.75 -10.41
C ASN A 545 -16.52 -4.94 -8.98
N THR A 546 -15.88 -5.80 -8.19
CA THR A 546 -16.35 -6.17 -6.84
C THR A 546 -16.43 -4.99 -5.87
N GLU A 547 -15.56 -3.99 -6.03
CA GLU A 547 -15.57 -2.76 -5.22
C GLU A 547 -16.87 -1.96 -5.40
N THR A 548 -17.47 -2.02 -6.59
CA THR A 548 -18.74 -1.35 -6.89
C THR A 548 -19.97 -2.16 -6.49
N LEU A 549 -19.82 -3.48 -6.35
CA LEU A 549 -20.89 -4.44 -6.09
C LEU A 549 -21.09 -4.78 -4.60
N ASN A 550 -20.32 -4.16 -3.69
CA ASN A 550 -20.25 -4.53 -2.27
C ASN A 550 -19.96 -6.04 -2.05
N TRP A 551 -19.17 -6.63 -2.93
CA TRP A 551 -18.80 -8.04 -2.86
C TRP A 551 -17.44 -8.17 -2.20
N LEU A 552 -17.40 -8.82 -1.04
CA LEU A 552 -16.16 -9.15 -0.35
C LEU A 552 -15.72 -10.56 -0.71
N TRP A 553 -14.46 -10.71 -1.11
CA TRP A 553 -13.75 -11.99 -1.19
C TRP A 553 -12.60 -11.98 -0.20
N LEU A 554 -12.48 -13.04 0.62
CA LEU A 554 -11.37 -13.26 1.54
C LEU A 554 -10.71 -14.62 1.25
N SER A 555 -9.38 -14.62 1.11
CA SER A 555 -8.54 -15.81 1.17
C SER A 555 -7.68 -15.78 2.43
N TYR A 556 -7.30 -16.96 2.93
CA TYR A 556 -6.66 -17.14 4.24
C TYR A 556 -5.89 -18.47 4.28
N ASP A 557 -5.10 -18.69 5.33
CA ASP A 557 -4.33 -19.93 5.54
C ASP A 557 -5.24 -21.19 5.41
N PRO A 558 -4.90 -22.17 4.54
CA PRO A 558 -5.61 -23.45 4.38
C PRO A 558 -6.04 -24.13 5.69
N ALA A 559 -5.20 -24.07 6.73
CA ALA A 559 -5.45 -24.69 8.03
C ALA A 559 -6.60 -24.05 8.81
N PHE A 560 -7.06 -22.85 8.42
CA PHE A 560 -8.23 -22.19 9.00
C PHE A 560 -9.56 -22.71 8.41
N THR A 561 -9.54 -23.32 7.22
CA THR A 561 -10.73 -23.83 6.53
C THR A 561 -11.63 -24.72 7.42
N PRO A 562 -11.12 -25.69 8.21
CA PRO A 562 -11.94 -26.48 9.12
C PRO A 562 -12.59 -25.66 10.26
N VAL A 563 -11.95 -24.58 10.70
CA VAL A 563 -12.44 -23.71 11.79
C VAL A 563 -13.63 -22.88 11.30
N ILE A 564 -13.47 -22.15 10.19
CA ILE A 564 -14.56 -21.34 9.64
C ILE A 564 -15.73 -22.23 9.16
N ARG A 565 -15.43 -23.39 8.57
CA ARG A 565 -16.43 -24.42 8.22
C ARG A 565 -17.20 -24.89 9.45
N ALA A 566 -16.53 -25.22 10.56
CA ALA A 566 -17.20 -25.68 11.78
C ALA A 566 -18.07 -24.59 12.42
N HIS A 567 -17.60 -23.34 12.40
CA HIS A 567 -18.35 -22.17 12.87
C HIS A 567 -19.61 -21.92 12.04
N LEU A 568 -19.49 -21.85 10.71
CA LEU A 568 -20.62 -21.63 9.80
C LEU A 568 -21.63 -22.80 9.80
N ASN A 569 -21.19 -24.04 10.05
CA ASN A 569 -22.10 -25.18 10.29
C ASN A 569 -22.80 -25.15 11.67
N GLY A 570 -22.35 -24.30 12.59
CA GLY A 570 -22.90 -24.17 13.95
C GLY A 570 -23.88 -23.01 14.13
N LEU A 571 -24.17 -22.25 13.06
CA LEU A 571 -25.18 -21.20 13.00
C LEU A 571 -26.56 -21.74 12.62
#